data_AF-A0A183BPR6-F1
#
_entry.id   AF-A0A183BPR6-F1
#
_cell.length_a   1.000
_cell.length_b   1.000
_cell.length_c   1.000
_cell.angle_alpha   90.00
_cell.angle_beta   90.00
_cell.angle_gamma   90.00
#
_symmetry.space_group_name_H-M   'P 1'
#
loop_
_entity.id
_entity.type
_entity.pdbx_description
1 polymer ?
#
loop_
_entity_poly.entity_id
_entity_poly.type
_entity_poly.pdbx_seq_one_letter_code
_entity_poly.pdbx_strand_id
1 'polypeptide(L)'
;MSISAESTTGEGDITADQENLGPTFLNLEPSEELRLLRARIAELERQQSINSPTSSATLNLLAAGDRGKIAAEHGEGNESAAAKEGQQTNTDQLEDELHQMKEELKNTKELFGKKLEEQIEEWKRVVKLELKNELRAELEKCQNKQQQNIDALTEKLRVSIDQLSLKHQEHEKLLNAHKNLMEEKIDWLNEDQQKLVSIDQFSLKNQELSTDHKNLIEEMKEQREMDALKQQTDKKETNNKIDSLIKDQQEQFANMIRGIEPKQKDGQEELQRKMNESLNSIQTMKNDKLEKYLNEQQPNIVDLQKTVANLREIGLIPQNRWDSDDCHSSLALLGPEQLIIQYNGEDWGWSSVIAEKAMPENPYGISYFEVKILEKTTGTIQIGLAIKQMPLDEFVGDHGGTYAYGNFGVFWGHEVPGCHHRLNGRPWIGGKPKFGVGDVVGCGVNLATSQIIYTKNGERLDTANLFVDSAVDLFPCVTLGRPGIKIEANFGPNFEFNISDGI
;
A
#
# COMPACT_ATOMS: atom_id res chain seq x y z
N MET A 1 -4.94 -39.51 2.94
CA MET A 1 -3.71 -40.31 2.75
C MET A 1 -2.73 -39.83 3.82
N SER A 2 -2.78 -40.33 5.05
CA SER A 2 -2.32 -41.65 5.55
C SER A 2 -0.78 -41.71 5.64
N ILE A 3 -0.20 -41.50 6.84
CA ILE A 3 0.51 -42.48 7.74
C ILE A 3 1.72 -43.19 7.08
N SER A 4 2.87 -43.50 7.71
CA SER A 4 3.37 -43.57 9.09
C SER A 4 4.90 -43.74 9.02
N ALA A 5 5.62 -43.52 10.12
CA ALA A 5 6.84 -44.27 10.41
C ALA A 5 6.92 -44.51 11.93
N GLU A 6 6.64 -45.75 12.31
CA GLU A 6 6.81 -46.28 13.67
C GLU A 6 7.82 -47.43 13.60
N SER A 7 8.65 -47.51 14.64
CA SER A 7 9.78 -48.44 14.76
C SER A 7 9.32 -49.85 15.13
N THR A 8 10.13 -50.86 14.83
CA THR A 8 10.15 -52.09 15.64
C THR A 8 11.58 -52.58 15.88
N THR A 9 11.86 -52.76 17.16
CA THR A 9 13.00 -53.41 17.79
C THR A 9 12.72 -54.89 18.03
N GLY A 10 13.80 -55.67 18.14
CA GLY A 10 13.90 -57.00 18.75
C GLY A 10 15.35 -57.43 18.60
N GLU A 11 16.07 -57.98 19.57
CA GLU A 11 15.71 -58.63 20.83
C GLU A 11 17.04 -58.93 21.57
N GLY A 12 17.05 -59.05 22.91
CA GLY A 12 18.10 -59.78 23.63
C GLY A 12 18.75 -59.07 24.81
N ASP A 13 18.18 -59.28 26.00
CA ASP A 13 18.74 -59.00 27.32
C ASP A 13 19.48 -60.24 27.85
N ILE A 14 20.71 -60.10 28.36
CA ILE A 14 21.35 -61.09 29.26
C ILE A 14 22.27 -60.35 30.24
N THR A 15 21.94 -60.45 31.52
CA THR A 15 22.70 -60.01 32.68
C THR A 15 23.93 -60.89 32.94
N ALA A 16 25.05 -60.28 33.32
CA ALA A 16 26.12 -60.95 34.08
C ALA A 16 26.95 -59.91 34.86
N ASP A 17 27.04 -60.15 36.16
CA ASP A 17 27.90 -59.48 37.12
C ASP A 17 29.38 -59.48 36.69
N GLN A 18 30.07 -58.35 36.84
CA GLN A 18 31.51 -58.39 37.04
C GLN A 18 32.00 -57.24 37.93
N GLU A 19 32.34 -57.62 39.15
CA GLU A 19 33.00 -56.81 40.16
C GLU A 19 34.36 -56.27 39.65
N ASN A 20 34.57 -54.98 39.93
CA ASN A 20 35.86 -54.36 40.27
C ASN A 20 36.98 -54.30 39.21
N LEU A 21 36.77 -53.52 38.15
CA LEU A 21 37.86 -52.91 37.38
C LEU A 21 38.20 -51.54 37.96
N GLY A 22 39.43 -51.39 38.49
CA GLY A 22 39.95 -50.14 39.05
C GLY A 22 40.05 -49.00 38.03
N PRO A 23 40.17 -47.73 38.49
CA PRO A 23 39.97 -46.58 37.62
C PRO A 23 41.06 -46.44 36.56
N THR A 24 40.60 -46.24 35.32
CA THR A 24 41.37 -45.98 34.10
C THR A 24 42.04 -44.61 34.16
N PHE A 25 43.36 -44.56 33.93
CA PHE A 25 44.19 -43.36 33.86
C PHE A 25 43.90 -42.53 32.60
N LEU A 26 42.78 -41.83 32.55
CA LEU A 26 42.53 -40.85 31.49
C LEU A 26 42.12 -39.53 32.14
N ASN A 27 43.01 -38.53 32.01
CA ASN A 27 42.90 -37.11 32.39
C ASN A 27 43.51 -36.68 33.74
N LEU A 28 44.80 -36.90 33.96
CA LEU A 28 45.56 -36.28 35.05
C LEU A 28 46.80 -35.57 34.50
N GLU A 29 47.17 -34.41 35.07
CA GLU A 29 48.41 -33.72 34.71
C GLU A 29 49.64 -34.60 34.99
N PRO A 30 50.75 -34.46 34.24
CA PRO A 30 51.94 -35.32 34.34
C PRO A 30 52.52 -35.46 35.76
N SER A 31 52.30 -34.47 36.63
CA SER A 31 52.69 -34.48 38.05
C SER A 31 51.93 -35.52 38.88
N GLU A 32 50.62 -35.70 38.60
CA GLU A 32 49.75 -36.63 39.32
C GLU A 32 49.94 -38.08 38.84
N GLU A 33 50.24 -38.28 37.55
CA GLU A 33 50.63 -39.60 37.03
C GLU A 33 51.94 -40.09 37.67
N LEU A 34 52.94 -39.20 37.82
CA LEU A 34 54.20 -39.53 38.48
C LEU A 34 54.00 -39.86 39.98
N ARG A 35 53.05 -39.18 40.64
CA ARG A 35 52.68 -39.44 42.04
C ARG A 35 52.01 -40.80 42.20
N LEU A 36 51.08 -41.16 41.32
CA LEU A 36 50.41 -42.46 41.35
C LEU A 36 51.35 -43.61 40.99
N LEU A 37 52.29 -43.38 40.06
CA LEU A 37 53.31 -44.37 39.69
C LEU A 37 54.26 -44.65 40.86
N ARG A 38 54.71 -43.61 41.58
CA ARG A 38 55.52 -43.77 42.80
C ARG A 38 54.77 -44.50 43.92
N ALA A 39 53.48 -44.22 44.09
CA ALA A 39 52.64 -44.92 45.06
C ALA A 39 52.45 -46.40 44.70
N ARG A 40 52.32 -46.74 43.41
CA ARG A 40 52.22 -48.13 42.94
C ARG A 40 53.54 -48.89 43.10
N ILE A 41 54.68 -48.24 42.85
CA ILE A 41 56.01 -48.82 43.08
C ILE A 41 56.22 -49.11 44.58
N ALA A 42 55.85 -48.16 45.46
CA ALA A 42 55.94 -48.36 46.90
C ALA A 42 55.04 -49.51 47.42
N GLU A 43 53.85 -49.69 46.84
CA GLU A 43 52.96 -50.81 47.20
C GLU A 43 53.49 -52.16 46.68
N LEU A 44 54.12 -52.19 45.51
CA LEU A 44 54.78 -53.41 44.98
C LEU A 44 56.02 -53.78 45.79
N GLU A 45 56.82 -52.80 46.22
CA GLU A 45 57.96 -53.02 47.13
C GLU A 45 57.51 -53.55 48.51
N ARG A 46 56.35 -53.09 49.01
CA ARG A 46 55.73 -53.59 50.24
C ARG A 46 55.24 -55.04 50.11
N GLN A 47 54.76 -55.43 48.93
CA GLN A 47 54.33 -56.81 48.63
C GLN A 47 55.51 -57.77 48.42
N GLN A 48 56.66 -57.29 47.95
CA GLN A 48 57.90 -58.09 47.82
C GLN A 48 58.54 -58.41 49.19
N SER A 49 58.27 -57.60 50.22
CA SER A 49 58.73 -57.82 51.60
C SER A 49 57.89 -58.88 52.35
N ILE A 50 56.66 -59.18 51.92
CA ILE A 50 55.73 -60.10 52.61
C ILE A 50 55.69 -61.50 51.98
N ASN A 51 56.17 -61.66 50.74
CA ASN A 51 56.24 -62.95 50.06
C ASN A 51 57.69 -63.42 49.87
N SER A 52 58.36 -63.75 50.99
CA SER A 52 59.52 -64.63 50.98
C SER A 52 59.14 -65.97 51.60
N PRO A 53 58.97 -67.05 50.82
CA PRO A 53 59.03 -68.40 51.35
C PRO A 53 60.48 -68.87 51.37
N THR A 54 60.92 -69.19 52.58
CA THR A 54 62.00 -70.11 52.93
C THR A 54 62.05 -71.36 52.03
N SER A 55 63.29 -71.81 51.77
CA SER A 55 63.70 -73.19 51.42
C SER A 55 63.93 -73.51 49.93
N SER A 56 65.19 -73.70 49.55
CA SER A 56 65.67 -75.06 49.29
C SER A 56 67.21 -75.09 49.20
N ALA A 57 67.76 -76.14 49.78
CA ALA A 57 69.18 -76.34 50.06
C ALA A 57 69.94 -76.98 48.89
N THR A 58 71.27 -76.95 49.04
CA THR A 58 72.24 -77.96 48.58
C THR A 58 72.89 -77.76 47.20
N LEU A 59 74.13 -77.23 47.20
CA LEU A 59 75.30 -77.87 46.57
C LEU A 59 76.57 -77.07 46.88
N ASN A 60 77.23 -77.42 47.99
CA ASN A 60 78.65 -77.13 48.24
C ASN A 60 79.31 -78.46 48.63
N LEU A 61 80.18 -78.97 47.75
CA LEU A 61 81.20 -80.03 47.95
C LEU A 61 82.35 -79.62 47.01
N LEU A 62 83.65 -79.66 47.33
CA LEU A 62 84.40 -80.38 48.35
C LEU A 62 85.83 -79.81 48.47
N ALA A 63 86.28 -79.59 49.70
CA ALA A 63 87.63 -79.85 50.21
C ALA A 63 87.42 -80.05 51.73
N ALA A 64 87.81 -81.10 52.42
CA ALA A 64 88.78 -82.15 52.21
C ALA A 64 88.19 -83.50 52.67
N GLY A 65 88.66 -84.60 52.08
CA GLY A 65 88.29 -85.95 52.47
C GLY A 65 89.13 -86.45 53.64
N ASP A 66 88.44 -86.93 54.67
CA ASP A 66 88.99 -87.83 55.68
C ASP A 66 88.54 -89.27 55.32
N ARG A 67 89.49 -90.21 55.22
CA ARG A 67 89.20 -91.65 55.22
C ARG A 67 90.04 -92.28 56.32
N GLY A 68 89.37 -92.66 57.39
CA GLY A 68 89.98 -93.28 58.55
C GLY A 68 90.16 -94.80 58.48
N LYS A 69 90.76 -95.26 59.59
CA LYS A 69 90.73 -96.58 60.25
C LYS A 69 91.53 -97.67 59.55
N ILE A 70 92.38 -98.44 60.27
CA ILE A 70 92.10 -99.33 61.42
C ILE A 70 93.39 -99.40 62.29
N ALA A 71 93.36 -99.03 63.59
CA ALA A 71 93.42 -99.88 64.82
C ALA A 71 94.55 -100.94 64.84
N ALA A 72 95.33 -101.21 65.89
CA ALA A 72 95.39 -100.81 67.30
C ALA A 72 96.71 -101.33 67.94
N GLU A 73 97.01 -100.80 69.13
CA GLU A 73 97.75 -101.41 70.26
C GLU A 73 99.30 -101.49 70.32
N HIS A 74 99.78 -100.71 71.31
CA HIS A 74 100.73 -101.00 72.40
C HIS A 74 102.18 -101.46 72.16
N GLY A 75 103.09 -100.78 72.87
CA GLY A 75 104.18 -101.43 73.59
C GLY A 75 105.59 -100.90 73.34
N GLU A 76 106.06 -100.04 74.26
CA GLU A 76 107.40 -99.94 74.86
C GLU A 76 108.69 -100.17 74.03
N GLY A 77 109.63 -99.21 74.16
CA GLY A 77 110.97 -99.54 74.66
C GLY A 77 112.17 -99.56 73.68
N ASN A 78 113.05 -98.56 73.89
CA ASN A 78 114.53 -98.58 73.82
C ASN A 78 115.34 -98.59 72.49
N GLU A 79 116.12 -97.50 72.36
CA GLU A 79 117.59 -97.40 72.18
C GLU A 79 118.36 -98.16 71.06
N SER A 80 118.98 -97.31 70.23
CA SER A 80 120.42 -97.23 69.92
C SER A 80 120.96 -97.68 68.55
N ALA A 81 121.91 -96.85 68.10
CA ALA A 81 123.18 -97.18 67.44
C ALA A 81 123.19 -97.58 65.95
N ALA A 82 123.62 -96.59 65.16
CA ALA A 82 124.88 -96.57 64.41
C ALA A 82 125.04 -97.39 63.10
N ALA A 83 125.50 -96.60 62.11
CA ALA A 83 126.64 -96.84 61.21
C ALA A 83 126.39 -97.24 59.74
N LYS A 84 126.94 -96.37 58.87
CA LYS A 84 127.63 -96.61 57.57
C LYS A 84 126.78 -97.08 56.39
N GLU A 85 127.10 -96.82 55.12
CA GLU A 85 127.92 -95.86 54.34
C GLU A 85 127.53 -96.20 52.88
N GLY A 86 127.51 -95.21 51.96
CA GLY A 86 127.72 -95.45 50.53
C GLY A 86 126.50 -95.61 49.61
N GLN A 87 126.10 -94.52 48.94
CA GLN A 87 125.88 -94.42 47.47
C GLN A 87 125.17 -93.10 47.14
N GLN A 88 125.98 -92.07 46.88
CA GLN A 88 125.56 -90.71 46.57
C GLN A 88 126.03 -90.36 45.16
N THR A 89 125.28 -90.80 44.16
CA THR A 89 125.45 -90.39 42.75
C THR A 89 124.14 -90.30 41.98
N ASN A 90 123.02 -90.80 42.51
CA ASN A 90 121.71 -90.80 41.84
C ASN A 90 120.72 -89.76 42.41
N THR A 91 121.01 -89.17 43.57
CA THR A 91 120.12 -88.19 44.23
C THR A 91 120.17 -86.81 43.58
N ASP A 92 121.37 -86.34 43.23
CA ASP A 92 121.57 -84.98 42.73
C ASP A 92 120.98 -84.80 41.32
N GLN A 93 121.00 -85.85 40.50
CA GLN A 93 120.42 -85.87 39.16
C GLN A 93 118.88 -85.87 39.19
N LEU A 94 118.29 -86.57 40.18
CA LEU A 94 116.83 -86.57 40.41
C LEU A 94 116.34 -85.24 40.97
N GLU A 95 117.15 -84.54 41.78
CA GLU A 95 116.80 -83.21 42.31
C GLU A 95 116.79 -82.13 41.22
N ASP A 96 117.74 -82.16 40.28
CA ASP A 96 117.77 -81.26 39.12
C ASP A 96 116.57 -81.50 38.17
N GLU A 97 116.24 -82.77 37.88
CA GLU A 97 115.04 -83.11 37.09
C GLU A 97 113.74 -82.71 37.80
N LEU A 98 113.66 -82.87 39.12
CA LEU A 98 112.52 -82.42 39.92
C LEU A 98 112.41 -80.90 39.92
N HIS A 99 113.53 -80.17 39.98
CA HIS A 99 113.55 -78.71 39.90
C HIS A 99 113.11 -78.23 38.50
N GLN A 100 113.56 -78.91 37.45
CA GLN A 100 113.16 -78.61 36.07
C GLN A 100 111.66 -78.88 35.84
N MET A 101 111.15 -80.03 36.28
CA MET A 101 109.71 -80.33 36.22
C MET A 101 108.87 -79.34 37.03
N LYS A 102 109.36 -78.89 38.19
CA LYS A 102 108.67 -77.86 39.00
C LYS A 102 108.59 -76.52 38.28
N GLU A 103 109.66 -76.10 37.62
CA GLU A 103 109.63 -74.87 36.82
C GLU A 103 108.78 -75.01 35.55
N GLU A 104 108.77 -76.17 34.89
CA GLU A 104 107.84 -76.45 33.77
C GLU A 104 106.37 -76.43 34.23
N LEU A 105 106.07 -77.00 35.40
CA LEU A 105 104.73 -76.98 35.99
C LEU A 105 104.32 -75.55 36.39
N LYS A 106 105.25 -74.75 36.91
CA LYS A 106 105.02 -73.35 37.24
C LYS A 106 104.78 -72.50 36.00
N ASN A 107 105.60 -72.67 34.96
CA ASN A 107 105.46 -71.99 33.67
C ASN A 107 104.15 -72.35 32.97
N THR A 108 103.75 -73.63 32.99
CA THR A 108 102.47 -74.09 32.41
C THR A 108 101.27 -73.57 33.20
N LYS A 109 101.34 -73.55 34.54
CA LYS A 109 100.30 -72.94 35.40
C LYS A 109 100.16 -71.44 35.15
N GLU A 110 101.28 -70.73 35.00
CA GLU A 110 101.29 -69.30 34.68
C GLU A 110 100.74 -69.03 33.28
N LEU A 111 101.10 -69.85 32.29
CA LEU A 111 100.55 -69.78 30.93
C LEU A 111 99.03 -70.03 30.92
N PHE A 112 98.57 -71.04 31.65
CA PHE A 112 97.14 -71.33 31.79
C PHE A 112 96.38 -70.20 32.49
N GLY A 113 96.97 -69.62 33.54
CA GLY A 113 96.43 -68.45 34.23
C GLY A 113 96.26 -67.25 33.29
N LYS A 114 97.32 -66.90 32.53
CA LYS A 114 97.28 -65.83 31.51
C LYS A 114 96.23 -66.10 30.43
N LYS A 115 96.09 -67.36 29.99
CA LYS A 115 95.08 -67.74 28.98
C LYS A 115 93.65 -67.61 29.50
N LEU A 116 93.42 -68.01 30.75
CA LEU A 116 92.12 -67.88 31.39
C LEU A 116 91.74 -66.41 31.58
N GLU A 117 92.70 -65.57 31.98
CA GLU A 117 92.52 -64.14 32.18
C GLU A 117 92.23 -63.41 30.85
N GLU A 118 92.90 -63.79 29.76
CA GLU A 118 92.61 -63.32 28.40
C GLU A 118 91.18 -63.67 27.95
N GLN A 119 90.72 -64.89 28.24
CA GLN A 119 89.35 -65.33 27.94
C GLN A 119 88.31 -64.56 28.76
N ILE A 120 88.58 -64.29 30.04
CA ILE A 120 87.69 -63.50 30.90
C ILE A 120 87.57 -62.06 30.38
N GLU A 121 88.68 -61.44 29.96
CA GLU A 121 88.66 -60.09 29.39
C GLU A 121 87.98 -60.04 28.01
N GLU A 122 88.10 -61.10 27.20
CA GLU A 122 87.33 -61.22 25.95
C GLU A 122 85.83 -61.33 26.23
N TRP A 123 85.42 -62.19 27.17
CA TRP A 123 84.03 -62.33 27.60
C TRP A 123 83.45 -61.01 28.14
N LYS A 124 84.21 -60.27 28.95
CA LYS A 124 83.81 -58.93 29.41
C LYS A 124 83.59 -57.96 28.25
N ARG A 125 84.44 -58.01 27.22
CA ARG A 125 84.31 -57.16 26.02
C ARG A 125 83.07 -57.51 25.21
N VAL A 126 82.78 -58.79 25.00
CA VAL A 126 81.59 -59.27 24.29
C VAL A 126 80.31 -58.88 25.02
N VAL A 127 80.20 -59.19 26.32
CA VAL A 127 79.00 -58.85 27.12
C VAL A 127 78.77 -57.33 27.15
N LYS A 128 79.84 -56.53 27.29
CA LYS A 128 79.73 -55.06 27.24
C LYS A 128 79.25 -54.55 25.88
N LEU A 129 79.66 -55.19 24.79
CA LEU A 129 79.26 -54.83 23.43
C LEU A 129 77.78 -55.19 23.19
N GLU A 130 77.34 -56.37 23.60
CA GLU A 130 75.94 -56.80 23.51
C GLU A 130 75.01 -55.85 24.28
N LEU A 131 75.34 -55.54 25.54
CA LEU A 131 74.56 -54.60 26.35
C LEU A 131 74.49 -53.20 25.73
N LYS A 132 75.59 -52.74 25.10
CA LYS A 132 75.64 -51.45 24.39
C LYS A 132 74.78 -51.47 23.13
N ASN A 133 74.73 -52.59 22.41
CA ASN A 133 73.92 -52.74 21.21
C ASN A 133 72.42 -52.81 21.55
N GLU A 134 72.04 -53.56 22.59
CA GLU A 134 70.65 -53.64 23.07
C GLU A 134 70.14 -52.26 23.51
N LEU A 135 70.93 -51.54 24.31
CA LEU A 135 70.60 -50.18 24.74
C LEU A 135 70.45 -49.21 23.56
N ARG A 136 71.30 -49.35 22.53
CA ARG A 136 71.20 -48.56 21.30
C ARG A 136 69.91 -48.85 20.54
N ALA A 137 69.53 -50.13 20.41
CA ALA A 137 68.33 -50.53 19.70
C ALA A 137 67.05 -50.00 20.38
N GLU A 138 66.97 -50.08 21.71
CA GLU A 138 65.83 -49.53 22.45
C GLU A 138 65.80 -47.99 22.42
N LEU A 139 66.97 -47.33 22.43
CA LEU A 139 67.03 -45.87 22.23
C LEU A 139 66.52 -45.46 20.85
N GLU A 140 66.95 -46.16 19.80
CA GLU A 140 66.53 -45.91 18.42
C GLU A 140 65.02 -46.15 18.23
N LYS A 141 64.48 -47.20 18.86
CA LYS A 141 63.05 -47.48 18.88
C LYS A 141 62.24 -46.40 19.60
N CYS A 142 62.73 -45.92 20.75
CA CYS A 142 62.11 -44.81 21.47
C CYS A 142 62.13 -43.52 20.64
N GLN A 143 63.26 -43.22 19.99
CA GLN A 143 63.44 -42.05 19.15
C GLN A 143 62.53 -42.11 17.91
N ASN A 144 62.42 -43.26 17.25
CA ASN A 144 61.51 -43.46 16.12
C ASN A 144 60.04 -43.28 16.53
N LYS A 145 59.64 -43.78 17.71
CA LYS A 145 58.28 -43.60 18.22
C LYS A 145 57.99 -42.13 18.56
N GLN A 146 58.96 -41.41 19.12
CA GLN A 146 58.84 -39.96 19.33
C GLN A 146 58.71 -39.20 18.01
N GLN A 147 59.52 -39.54 17.00
CA GLN A 147 59.44 -38.89 15.69
C GLN A 147 58.07 -39.11 15.03
N GLN A 148 57.55 -40.34 15.05
CA GLN A 148 56.21 -40.64 14.53
C GLN A 148 55.11 -39.82 15.23
N ASN A 149 55.20 -39.64 16.55
CA ASN A 149 54.25 -38.80 17.29
C ASN A 149 54.37 -37.32 16.89
N ILE A 150 55.59 -36.81 16.70
CA ILE A 150 55.84 -35.44 16.24
C ILE A 150 55.27 -35.24 14.84
N ASP A 151 55.52 -36.16 13.91
CA ASP A 151 55.02 -36.09 12.54
C ASP A 151 53.48 -36.12 12.52
N ALA A 152 52.87 -37.01 13.30
CA ALA A 152 51.41 -37.10 13.41
C ALA A 152 50.78 -35.82 14.00
N LEU A 153 51.41 -35.21 15.02
CA LEU A 153 50.95 -33.96 15.60
C LEU A 153 51.16 -32.77 14.64
N THR A 154 52.28 -32.74 13.93
CA THR A 154 52.60 -31.70 12.93
C THR A 154 51.58 -31.73 11.82
N GLU A 155 51.21 -32.92 11.33
CA GLU A 155 50.23 -33.05 10.26
C GLU A 155 48.82 -32.66 10.72
N LYS A 156 48.41 -33.03 11.94
CA LYS A 156 47.15 -32.57 12.54
C LYS A 156 47.11 -31.06 12.70
N LEU A 157 48.21 -30.44 13.11
CA LEU A 157 48.32 -29.00 13.26
C LEU A 157 48.24 -28.31 11.90
N ARG A 158 48.93 -28.83 10.88
CA ARG A 158 48.88 -28.33 9.49
C ARG A 158 47.44 -28.33 8.96
N VAL A 159 46.74 -29.46 9.06
CA VAL A 159 45.34 -29.56 8.61
C VAL A 159 44.43 -28.58 9.35
N SER A 160 44.66 -28.39 10.66
CA SER A 160 43.88 -27.44 11.46
C SER A 160 44.13 -25.98 11.03
N ILE A 161 45.39 -25.63 10.73
CA ILE A 161 45.77 -24.30 10.21
C ILE A 161 45.12 -24.07 8.83
N ASP A 162 45.19 -25.05 7.93
CA ASP A 162 44.58 -24.95 6.60
C ASP A 162 43.05 -24.76 6.70
N GLN A 163 42.37 -25.49 7.59
CA GLN A 163 40.94 -25.32 7.86
C GLN A 163 40.59 -23.93 8.41
N LEU A 164 41.39 -23.41 9.35
CA LEU A 164 41.18 -22.07 9.90
C LEU A 164 41.41 -20.98 8.85
N SER A 165 42.42 -21.15 7.99
CA SER A 165 42.70 -20.24 6.87
C SER A 165 41.54 -20.19 5.88
N LEU A 166 40.97 -21.36 5.53
CA LEU A 166 39.81 -21.45 4.65
C LEU A 166 38.60 -20.72 5.24
N LYS A 167 38.27 -20.97 6.52
CA LYS A 167 37.18 -20.29 7.23
C LYS A 167 37.39 -18.78 7.30
N HIS A 168 38.63 -18.34 7.51
CA HIS A 168 38.97 -16.92 7.51
C HIS A 168 38.69 -16.27 6.15
N GLN A 169 39.10 -16.93 5.06
CA GLN A 169 38.84 -16.46 3.70
C GLN A 169 37.34 -16.39 3.37
N GLU A 170 36.55 -17.38 3.82
CA GLU A 170 35.08 -17.36 3.67
C GLU A 170 34.46 -16.18 4.44
N HIS A 171 34.93 -15.92 5.66
CA HIS A 171 34.46 -14.80 6.46
C HIS A 171 34.80 -13.45 5.83
N GLU A 172 36.00 -13.29 5.26
CA GLU A 172 36.36 -12.07 4.51
C GLU A 172 35.46 -11.86 3.28
N LYS A 173 35.17 -12.92 2.52
CA LYS A 173 34.24 -12.84 1.38
C LYS A 173 32.85 -12.41 1.83
N LEU A 174 32.36 -12.99 2.93
CA LEU A 174 31.05 -12.62 3.50
C LEU A 174 31.03 -11.16 3.97
N LEU A 175 32.11 -10.70 4.63
CA LEU A 175 32.26 -9.33 5.10
C LEU A 175 32.23 -8.32 3.94
N ASN A 176 32.98 -8.60 2.87
CA ASN A 176 33.00 -7.74 1.69
C ASN A 176 31.63 -7.72 0.98
N ALA A 177 30.94 -8.86 0.87
CA ALA A 177 29.59 -8.90 0.32
C ALA A 177 28.61 -8.07 1.17
N HIS A 178 28.69 -8.16 2.50
CA HIS A 178 27.86 -7.37 3.40
C HIS A 178 28.15 -5.86 3.27
N LYS A 179 29.42 -5.48 3.15
CA LYS A 179 29.84 -4.09 2.92
C LYS A 179 29.26 -3.55 1.61
N ASN A 180 29.39 -4.29 0.51
CA ASN A 180 28.84 -3.86 -0.79
C ASN A 180 27.32 -3.71 -0.73
N LEU A 181 26.61 -4.65 -0.09
CA LEU A 181 25.16 -4.56 0.10
C LEU A 181 24.76 -3.32 0.92
N MET A 182 25.57 -2.93 1.90
CA MET A 182 25.33 -1.73 2.70
C MET A 182 25.54 -0.46 1.88
N GLU A 183 26.58 -0.42 1.04
CA GLU A 183 26.84 0.68 0.10
C GLU A 183 25.68 0.84 -0.90
N GLU A 184 25.20 -0.25 -1.52
CA GLU A 184 24.03 -0.21 -2.41
C GLU A 184 22.76 0.31 -1.72
N LYS A 185 22.55 -0.06 -0.44
CA LYS A 185 21.43 0.45 0.35
C LYS A 185 21.55 1.95 0.64
N ILE A 186 22.76 2.44 0.89
CA ILE A 186 23.01 3.87 1.11
C ILE A 186 22.70 4.65 -0.17
N ASP A 187 23.13 4.17 -1.32
CA ASP A 187 22.85 4.81 -2.62
C ASP A 187 21.34 4.88 -2.90
N TRP A 188 20.62 3.77 -2.68
CA TRP A 188 19.17 3.74 -2.82
C TRP A 188 18.45 4.75 -1.90
N LEU A 189 18.88 4.83 -0.64
CA LEU A 189 18.34 5.80 0.32
C LEU A 189 18.62 7.25 -0.11
N ASN A 190 19.81 7.53 -0.63
CA ASN A 190 20.17 8.85 -1.14
C ASN A 190 19.31 9.25 -2.36
N GLU A 191 19.06 8.33 -3.29
CA GLU A 191 18.16 8.57 -4.42
C GLU A 191 16.72 8.86 -3.97
N ASP A 192 16.21 8.10 -3.01
CA ASP A 192 14.85 8.29 -2.48
C ASP A 192 14.73 9.64 -1.75
N GLN A 193 15.77 10.02 -0.99
CA GLN A 193 15.83 11.33 -0.33
C GLN A 193 15.85 12.49 -1.34
N GLN A 194 16.57 12.37 -2.47
CA GLN A 194 16.54 13.40 -3.52
C GLN A 194 15.16 13.55 -4.18
N LYS A 195 14.44 12.43 -4.36
CA LYS A 195 13.06 12.47 -4.88
C LYS A 195 12.13 13.18 -3.92
N LEU A 196 12.24 12.92 -2.61
CA LEU A 196 11.46 13.62 -1.58
C LEU A 196 11.71 15.13 -1.57
N VAL A 197 12.99 15.56 -1.64
CA VAL A 197 13.33 16.99 -1.73
C VAL A 197 12.70 17.64 -2.97
N SER A 198 12.67 16.94 -4.09
CA SER A 198 12.04 17.44 -5.33
C SER A 198 10.52 17.59 -5.18
N ILE A 199 9.87 16.67 -4.46
CA ILE A 199 8.44 16.73 -4.14
C ILE A 199 8.14 17.93 -3.23
N ASP A 200 8.95 18.16 -2.20
CA ASP A 200 8.78 19.30 -1.29
C ASP A 200 8.95 20.63 -2.03
N GLN A 201 9.93 20.73 -2.94
CA GLN A 201 10.09 21.92 -3.80
C GLN A 201 8.88 22.15 -4.70
N PHE A 202 8.32 21.09 -5.29
CA PHE A 202 7.12 21.19 -6.11
C PHE A 202 5.90 21.63 -5.29
N SER A 203 5.76 21.09 -4.07
CA SER A 203 4.71 21.48 -3.12
C SER A 203 4.80 22.96 -2.76
N LEU A 204 6.00 23.45 -2.43
CA LEU A 204 6.24 24.86 -2.12
C LEU A 204 5.85 25.77 -3.29
N LYS A 205 6.25 25.41 -4.51
CA LYS A 205 5.94 26.18 -5.72
C LYS A 205 4.44 26.22 -6.03
N ASN A 206 3.72 25.14 -5.77
CA ASN A 206 2.26 25.12 -5.88
C ASN A 206 1.59 26.00 -4.81
N GLN A 207 2.15 26.07 -3.60
CA GLN A 207 1.64 26.94 -2.56
C GLN A 207 1.84 28.43 -2.90
N GLU A 208 3.00 28.80 -3.44
CA GLU A 208 3.27 30.14 -3.98
C GLU A 208 2.27 30.48 -5.09
N LEU A 209 2.12 29.60 -6.08
CA LEU A 209 1.18 29.81 -7.19
C LEU A 209 -0.28 29.95 -6.71
N SER A 210 -0.67 29.18 -5.69
CA SER A 210 -2.01 29.31 -5.08
C SER A 210 -2.19 30.65 -4.37
N THR A 211 -1.13 31.20 -3.79
CA THR A 211 -1.16 32.50 -3.11
C THR A 211 -1.26 33.62 -4.14
N ASP A 212 -0.45 33.56 -5.20
CA ASP A 212 -0.51 34.51 -6.31
C ASP A 212 -1.89 34.51 -6.98
N HIS A 213 -2.49 33.33 -7.18
CA HIS A 213 -3.83 33.23 -7.76
C HIS A 213 -4.90 33.89 -6.87
N LYS A 214 -4.80 33.74 -5.55
CA LYS A 214 -5.72 34.42 -4.60
C LYS A 214 -5.56 35.94 -4.66
N ASN A 215 -4.32 36.43 -4.70
CA ASN A 215 -4.04 37.86 -4.80
C ASN A 215 -4.59 38.44 -6.11
N LEU A 216 -4.38 37.74 -7.23
CA LEU A 216 -4.91 38.16 -8.53
C LEU A 216 -6.45 38.23 -8.54
N ILE A 217 -7.13 37.28 -7.89
CA ILE A 217 -8.59 37.31 -7.76
C ILE A 217 -9.05 38.55 -6.97
N GLU A 218 -8.36 38.89 -5.88
CA GLU A 218 -8.72 40.06 -5.08
C GLU A 218 -8.46 41.36 -5.86
N GLU A 219 -7.32 41.48 -6.56
CA GLU A 219 -7.03 42.62 -7.45
C GLU A 219 -8.10 42.78 -8.55
N MET A 220 -8.52 41.67 -9.17
CA MET A 220 -9.59 41.70 -10.17
C MET A 220 -10.93 42.14 -9.58
N LYS A 221 -11.19 41.80 -8.31
CA LYS A 221 -12.41 42.20 -7.61
C LYS A 221 -12.39 43.69 -7.26
N GLU A 222 -11.28 44.20 -6.75
CA GLU A 222 -11.07 45.63 -6.50
C GLU A 222 -11.21 46.45 -7.80
N GLN A 223 -10.62 45.97 -8.90
CA GLN A 223 -10.75 46.63 -10.20
C GLN A 223 -12.20 46.68 -10.69
N ARG A 224 -12.96 45.59 -10.53
CA ARG A 224 -14.39 45.56 -10.88
C ARG A 224 -15.21 46.54 -10.04
N GLU A 225 -14.91 46.67 -8.75
CA GLU A 225 -15.58 47.64 -7.87
C GLU A 225 -15.27 49.08 -8.30
N MET A 226 -14.01 49.36 -8.64
CA MET A 226 -13.59 50.67 -9.16
C MET A 226 -14.24 51.01 -10.50
N ASP A 227 -14.32 50.05 -11.43
CA ASP A 227 -14.97 50.24 -12.72
C ASP A 227 -16.48 50.47 -12.55
N ALA A 228 -17.14 49.74 -11.64
CA ALA A 228 -18.56 49.94 -11.32
C ALA A 228 -18.81 51.34 -10.73
N LEU A 229 -17.95 51.80 -9.82
CA LEU A 229 -18.05 53.13 -9.21
C LEU A 229 -17.85 54.24 -10.25
N LYS A 230 -16.91 54.05 -11.18
CA LYS A 230 -16.70 54.96 -12.31
C LYS A 230 -17.92 55.01 -13.22
N GLN A 231 -18.48 53.86 -13.59
CA GLN A 231 -19.67 53.78 -14.42
C GLN A 231 -20.89 54.44 -13.73
N GLN A 232 -21.03 54.27 -12.43
CA GLN A 232 -22.08 54.93 -11.65
C GLN A 232 -21.90 56.46 -11.65
N THR A 233 -20.67 56.94 -11.54
CA THR A 233 -20.33 58.37 -11.58
C THR A 233 -20.63 58.96 -12.95
N ASP A 234 -20.19 58.31 -14.02
CA ASP A 234 -20.45 58.72 -15.41
C ASP A 234 -21.96 58.74 -15.70
N LYS A 235 -22.70 57.73 -15.23
CA LYS A 235 -24.16 57.67 -15.34
C LYS A 235 -24.83 58.82 -14.57
N LYS A 236 -24.36 59.15 -13.37
CA LYS A 236 -24.87 60.27 -12.57
C LYS A 236 -24.63 61.60 -13.28
N GLU A 237 -23.44 61.81 -13.85
CA GLU A 237 -23.14 63.03 -14.61
C GLU A 237 -24.02 63.14 -15.86
N THR A 238 -24.21 62.02 -16.57
CA THR A 238 -25.08 61.96 -17.75
C THR A 238 -26.53 62.28 -17.39
N ASN A 239 -27.04 61.70 -16.30
CA ASN A 239 -28.39 62.00 -15.81
C ASN A 239 -28.53 63.49 -15.45
N ASN A 240 -27.56 64.08 -14.75
CA ASN A 240 -27.59 65.51 -14.44
C ASN A 240 -27.62 66.40 -15.70
N LYS A 241 -26.90 66.01 -16.77
CA LYS A 241 -26.94 66.70 -18.06
C LYS A 241 -28.30 66.56 -18.75
N ILE A 242 -28.90 65.37 -18.70
CA ILE A 242 -30.25 65.12 -19.21
C ILE A 242 -31.27 65.96 -18.45
N ASP A 243 -31.20 66.01 -17.12
CA ASP A 243 -32.11 66.80 -16.29
C ASP A 243 -32.01 68.31 -16.61
N SER A 244 -30.78 68.82 -16.80
CA SER A 244 -30.58 70.20 -17.26
C SER A 244 -31.20 70.45 -18.63
N LEU A 245 -31.01 69.53 -19.58
CA LEU A 245 -31.56 69.65 -20.92
C LEU A 245 -33.09 69.57 -20.93
N ILE A 246 -33.68 68.68 -20.12
CA ILE A 246 -35.14 68.58 -19.94
C ILE A 246 -35.67 69.90 -19.38
N LYS A 247 -35.00 70.47 -18.38
CA LYS A 247 -35.41 71.76 -17.80
C LYS A 247 -35.36 72.88 -18.84
N ASP A 248 -34.28 72.95 -19.62
CA ASP A 248 -34.14 73.95 -20.70
C ASP A 248 -35.22 73.77 -21.78
N GLN A 249 -35.51 72.52 -22.17
CA GLN A 249 -36.57 72.22 -23.14
C GLN A 249 -37.96 72.55 -22.57
N GLN A 250 -38.24 72.22 -21.32
CA GLN A 250 -39.50 72.57 -20.65
C GLN A 250 -39.70 74.09 -20.61
N GLU A 251 -38.66 74.86 -20.31
CA GLU A 251 -38.69 76.32 -20.35
C GLU A 251 -38.97 76.85 -21.77
N GLN A 252 -38.33 76.27 -22.78
CA GLN A 252 -38.60 76.61 -24.19
C GLN A 252 -40.04 76.31 -24.61
N PHE A 253 -40.56 75.13 -24.25
CA PHE A 253 -41.96 74.76 -24.51
C PHE A 253 -42.93 75.68 -23.75
N ALA A 254 -42.65 75.99 -22.48
CA ALA A 254 -43.47 76.91 -21.70
C ALA A 254 -43.52 78.31 -22.32
N ASN A 255 -42.40 78.80 -22.84
CA ASN A 255 -42.34 80.08 -23.55
C ASN A 255 -43.10 80.05 -24.88
N MET A 256 -43.03 78.93 -25.61
CA MET A 256 -43.80 78.72 -26.84
C MET A 256 -45.31 78.69 -26.56
N ILE A 257 -45.74 77.95 -25.53
CA ILE A 257 -47.14 77.89 -25.09
C ILE A 257 -47.63 79.29 -24.69
N ARG A 258 -46.85 80.05 -23.90
CA ARG A 258 -47.20 81.42 -23.49
C ARG A 258 -47.37 82.39 -24.66
N GLY A 259 -46.69 82.15 -25.79
CA GLY A 259 -46.85 82.93 -27.02
C GLY A 259 -48.06 82.53 -27.88
N ILE A 260 -48.58 81.31 -27.69
CA ILE A 260 -49.73 80.77 -28.42
C ILE A 260 -51.04 81.05 -27.65
N GLU A 261 -51.01 81.01 -26.32
CA GLU A 261 -52.19 81.22 -25.45
C GLU A 261 -53.00 82.50 -25.77
N PRO A 262 -52.40 83.70 -25.98
CA PRO A 262 -53.16 84.90 -26.31
C PRO A 262 -53.82 84.80 -27.69
N LYS A 263 -53.13 84.21 -28.67
CA LYS A 263 -53.64 84.03 -30.04
C LYS A 263 -54.75 83.00 -30.10
N GLN A 264 -54.64 81.95 -29.30
CA GLN A 264 -55.67 80.92 -29.15
C GLN A 264 -56.87 81.46 -28.38
N LYS A 265 -56.67 82.30 -27.36
CA LYS A 265 -57.74 82.97 -26.62
C LYS A 265 -58.49 83.98 -27.50
N ASP A 266 -57.80 84.83 -28.24
CA ASP A 266 -58.42 85.75 -29.21
C ASP A 266 -59.18 84.98 -30.31
N GLY A 267 -58.54 83.93 -30.86
CA GLY A 267 -59.17 83.06 -31.85
C GLY A 267 -60.38 82.30 -31.29
N GLN A 268 -60.32 81.84 -30.03
CA GLN A 268 -61.42 81.19 -29.33
C GLN A 268 -62.55 82.16 -28.99
N GLU A 269 -62.27 83.39 -28.55
CA GLU A 269 -63.30 84.40 -28.28
C GLU A 269 -64.02 84.82 -29.57
N GLU A 270 -63.30 84.94 -30.69
CA GLU A 270 -63.84 85.15 -32.03
C GLU A 270 -64.70 83.95 -32.50
N LEU A 271 -64.21 82.71 -32.30
CA LEU A 271 -64.96 81.49 -32.60
C LEU A 271 -66.17 81.32 -31.69
N GLN A 272 -66.08 81.66 -30.41
CA GLN A 272 -67.17 81.57 -29.43
C GLN A 272 -68.28 82.55 -29.77
N ARG A 273 -67.94 83.76 -30.24
CA ARG A 273 -68.91 84.73 -30.77
C ARG A 273 -69.62 84.19 -32.01
N LYS A 274 -68.88 83.67 -33.01
CA LYS A 274 -69.47 83.04 -34.21
C LYS A 274 -70.27 81.78 -33.89
N MET A 275 -69.82 81.00 -32.91
CA MET A 275 -70.48 79.80 -32.44
C MET A 275 -71.74 80.13 -31.67
N ASN A 276 -71.79 81.17 -30.82
CA ASN A 276 -73.01 81.59 -30.14
C ASN A 276 -74.06 82.11 -31.14
N GLU A 277 -73.65 82.80 -32.20
CA GLU A 277 -74.53 83.19 -33.31
C GLU A 277 -75.05 81.96 -34.08
N SER A 278 -74.18 81.00 -34.39
CA SER A 278 -74.56 79.76 -35.07
C SER A 278 -75.36 78.80 -34.18
N LEU A 279 -75.14 78.80 -32.86
CA LEU A 279 -75.79 77.92 -31.89
C LEU A 279 -77.19 78.41 -31.59
N ASN A 280 -77.45 79.72 -31.59
CA ASN A 280 -78.82 80.25 -31.64
C ASN A 280 -79.57 79.81 -32.91
N SER A 281 -78.86 79.61 -34.04
CA SER A 281 -79.44 79.08 -35.29
C SER A 281 -79.61 77.55 -35.30
N ILE A 282 -78.74 76.81 -34.61
CA ILE A 282 -78.78 75.34 -34.51
C ILE A 282 -79.70 74.86 -33.38
N GLN A 283 -79.88 75.62 -32.29
CA GLN A 283 -80.83 75.34 -31.21
C GLN A 283 -82.28 75.34 -31.73
N THR A 284 -82.56 76.03 -32.84
CA THR A 284 -83.83 75.97 -33.56
C THR A 284 -83.97 74.73 -34.48
N MET A 285 -82.89 73.98 -34.74
CA MET A 285 -82.86 72.82 -35.67
C MET A 285 -82.54 71.47 -35.01
N LYS A 286 -82.14 71.41 -33.73
CA LYS A 286 -81.49 70.23 -33.14
C LYS A 286 -82.22 69.67 -31.90
N ASN A 287 -83.54 69.51 -31.95
CA ASN A 287 -84.24 68.59 -31.03
C ASN A 287 -84.58 67.22 -31.66
N ASP A 288 -84.39 67.04 -32.98
CA ASP A 288 -84.94 65.85 -33.66
C ASP A 288 -83.91 64.80 -34.14
N LYS A 289 -82.60 64.93 -33.83
CA LYS A 289 -81.57 64.05 -34.45
C LYS A 289 -80.51 63.42 -33.55
N LEU A 290 -80.44 63.72 -32.25
CA LEU A 290 -79.36 63.23 -31.38
C LEU A 290 -79.74 62.01 -30.51
N GLU A 291 -81.03 61.66 -30.42
CA GLU A 291 -81.48 60.46 -29.69
C GLU A 291 -81.35 59.17 -30.52
N LYS A 292 -80.98 59.30 -31.82
CA LYS A 292 -80.87 58.18 -32.77
C LYS A 292 -79.46 57.57 -32.88
N TYR A 293 -78.40 58.27 -32.45
CA TYR A 293 -77.01 57.83 -32.68
C TYR A 293 -76.32 57.18 -31.47
N LEU A 294 -76.97 57.19 -30.28
CA LEU A 294 -76.40 56.60 -29.06
C LEU A 294 -76.82 55.12 -28.85
N ASN A 295 -77.73 54.60 -29.68
CA ASN A 295 -78.19 53.20 -29.65
C ASN A 295 -77.48 52.26 -30.65
N GLU A 296 -76.43 52.72 -31.36
CA GLU A 296 -75.84 51.98 -32.50
C GLU A 296 -74.38 51.49 -32.30
N GLN A 297 -73.77 51.61 -31.10
CA GLN A 297 -72.33 51.24 -30.90
C GLN A 297 -72.04 50.24 -29.76
N GLN A 298 -73.05 49.60 -29.15
CA GLN A 298 -72.82 48.52 -28.18
C GLN A 298 -72.55 47.09 -28.70
N PRO A 299 -72.73 46.70 -29.99
CA PRO A 299 -72.54 45.29 -30.38
C PRO A 299 -71.10 44.89 -30.80
N ASN A 300 -70.15 45.81 -30.90
CA ASN A 300 -68.78 45.50 -31.38
C ASN A 300 -67.84 44.86 -30.33
N ILE A 301 -68.23 44.79 -29.06
CA ILE A 301 -67.41 44.17 -28.00
C ILE A 301 -67.70 42.65 -27.89
N VAL A 302 -68.84 42.18 -28.40
CA VAL A 302 -69.27 40.77 -28.32
C VAL A 302 -68.66 39.90 -29.44
N ASP A 303 -68.39 40.46 -30.63
CA ASP A 303 -67.79 39.71 -31.75
C ASP A 303 -66.27 39.43 -31.59
N LEU A 304 -65.57 40.24 -30.79
CA LEU A 304 -64.16 39.99 -30.42
C LEU A 304 -64.03 38.76 -29.49
N GLN A 305 -65.00 38.53 -28.60
CA GLN A 305 -65.02 37.35 -27.72
C GLN A 305 -65.44 36.07 -28.47
N LYS A 306 -66.23 36.20 -29.54
CA LYS A 306 -66.63 35.09 -30.43
C LYS A 306 -65.51 34.64 -31.38
N THR A 307 -64.61 35.54 -31.74
CA THR A 307 -63.42 35.24 -32.57
C THR A 307 -62.37 34.45 -31.79
N VAL A 308 -62.20 34.74 -30.49
CA VAL A 308 -61.32 33.97 -29.58
C VAL A 308 -61.86 32.56 -29.31
N ALA A 309 -63.19 32.39 -29.26
CA ALA A 309 -63.84 31.08 -29.13
C ALA A 309 -63.68 30.22 -30.40
N ASN A 310 -63.81 30.81 -31.60
CA ASN A 310 -63.61 30.09 -32.86
C ASN A 310 -62.15 29.69 -33.10
N LEU A 311 -61.15 30.44 -32.61
CA LEU A 311 -59.72 30.08 -32.71
C LEU A 311 -59.33 28.85 -31.86
N ARG A 312 -60.12 28.51 -30.82
CA ARG A 312 -59.94 27.31 -29.98
C ARG A 312 -60.40 26.03 -30.68
N GLU A 313 -61.36 26.11 -31.61
CA GLU A 313 -61.87 24.96 -32.39
C GLU A 313 -60.99 24.58 -33.58
N ILE A 314 -60.14 25.49 -34.07
CA ILE A 314 -59.26 25.29 -35.25
C ILE A 314 -57.82 24.86 -34.88
N GLY A 315 -57.52 24.63 -33.60
CA GLY A 315 -56.22 24.12 -33.14
C GLY A 315 -55.07 25.15 -33.10
N LEU A 316 -55.37 26.45 -33.13
CA LEU A 316 -54.36 27.53 -33.15
C LEU A 316 -54.01 28.12 -31.77
N ILE A 317 -54.64 27.62 -30.69
CA ILE A 317 -54.39 28.00 -29.29
C ILE A 317 -53.83 26.77 -28.56
N PRO A 318 -52.88 26.93 -27.60
CA PRO A 318 -52.29 25.81 -26.88
C PRO A 318 -53.36 24.89 -26.28
N GLN A 319 -53.26 23.59 -26.58
CA GLN A 319 -54.24 22.55 -26.22
C GLN A 319 -54.19 22.15 -24.73
N ASN A 320 -53.12 22.55 -24.04
CA ASN A 320 -52.80 22.25 -22.65
C ASN A 320 -52.36 23.54 -21.94
N ARG A 321 -52.47 23.55 -20.61
CA ARG A 321 -52.03 24.65 -19.74
C ARG A 321 -51.62 24.09 -18.38
N TRP A 322 -51.00 24.92 -17.54
CA TRP A 322 -50.70 24.53 -16.16
C TRP A 322 -52.00 24.40 -15.37
N ASP A 323 -52.12 23.31 -14.60
CA ASP A 323 -53.29 23.04 -13.77
C ASP A 323 -53.20 23.88 -12.49
N SER A 324 -54.22 24.69 -12.19
CA SER A 324 -54.25 25.48 -10.96
C SER A 324 -54.45 24.62 -9.72
N ASP A 325 -55.09 23.46 -9.85
CA ASP A 325 -55.37 22.56 -8.74
C ASP A 325 -54.14 21.70 -8.40
N ASP A 326 -53.29 21.40 -9.39
CA ASP A 326 -52.01 20.69 -9.23
C ASP A 326 -50.79 21.62 -9.33
N CYS A 327 -50.88 22.75 -8.62
CA CYS A 327 -49.83 23.76 -8.54
C CYS A 327 -49.43 24.02 -7.09
N HIS A 328 -48.13 23.90 -6.78
CA HIS A 328 -47.64 24.20 -5.44
C HIS A 328 -47.92 25.66 -5.04
N SER A 329 -48.26 25.92 -3.78
CA SER A 329 -48.69 27.23 -3.27
C SER A 329 -47.63 28.34 -3.38
N SER A 330 -46.36 27.97 -3.52
CA SER A 330 -45.25 28.91 -3.74
C SER A 330 -45.11 29.36 -5.20
N LEU A 331 -45.91 28.81 -6.12
CA LEU A 331 -45.95 29.20 -7.52
C LEU A 331 -47.20 30.03 -7.82
N ALA A 332 -47.05 31.06 -8.64
CA ALA A 332 -48.15 31.85 -9.17
C ALA A 332 -48.28 31.65 -10.68
N LEU A 333 -49.49 31.29 -11.12
CA LEU A 333 -49.88 31.26 -12.51
C LEU A 333 -50.33 32.66 -12.95
N LEU A 334 -49.73 33.17 -14.02
CA LEU A 334 -50.01 34.53 -14.51
C LEU A 334 -50.82 34.50 -15.81
N GLY A 335 -51.82 35.38 -15.88
CA GLY A 335 -52.68 35.55 -17.04
C GLY A 335 -53.79 34.49 -17.19
N PRO A 336 -54.78 34.74 -18.07
CA PRO A 336 -55.93 33.85 -18.23
C PRO A 336 -55.58 32.50 -18.89
N GLU A 337 -54.48 32.43 -19.63
CA GLU A 337 -54.05 31.20 -20.33
C GLU A 337 -53.20 30.27 -19.45
N GLN A 338 -52.80 30.70 -18.24
CA GLN A 338 -52.05 29.88 -17.27
C GLN A 338 -50.80 29.21 -17.86
N LEU A 339 -50.06 29.93 -18.72
CA LEU A 339 -48.82 29.44 -19.36
C LEU A 339 -47.56 29.95 -18.66
N ILE A 340 -47.66 31.07 -17.96
CA ILE A 340 -46.55 31.73 -17.29
C ILE A 340 -46.59 31.37 -15.81
N ILE A 341 -45.47 30.88 -15.29
CA ILE A 341 -45.29 30.54 -13.88
C ILE A 341 -44.22 31.44 -13.29
N GLN A 342 -44.47 31.98 -12.10
CA GLN A 342 -43.49 32.70 -11.31
C GLN A 342 -43.37 32.07 -9.91
N TYR A 343 -42.14 31.88 -9.44
CA TYR A 343 -41.91 31.48 -8.05
C TYR A 343 -42.06 32.70 -7.13
N ASN A 344 -43.03 32.63 -6.22
CA ASN A 344 -43.37 33.67 -5.26
C ASN A 344 -43.11 33.28 -3.80
N GLY A 345 -42.65 32.06 -3.54
CA GLY A 345 -42.20 31.67 -2.20
C GLY A 345 -41.03 32.54 -1.73
N GLU A 346 -40.88 32.70 -0.40
CA GLU A 346 -39.79 33.49 0.19
C GLU A 346 -38.51 32.65 0.39
N ASP A 347 -38.67 31.36 0.69
CA ASP A 347 -37.58 30.43 1.02
C ASP A 347 -37.19 29.50 -0.14
N TRP A 348 -36.07 28.79 0.05
CA TRP A 348 -35.69 27.68 -0.80
C TRP A 348 -36.60 26.48 -0.55
N GLY A 349 -37.19 25.94 -1.62
CA GLY A 349 -38.04 24.76 -1.58
C GLY A 349 -38.35 24.27 -2.98
N TRP A 350 -38.65 22.99 -3.12
CA TRP A 350 -39.14 22.45 -4.40
C TRP A 350 -40.60 22.84 -4.55
N SER A 351 -40.94 23.36 -5.72
CA SER A 351 -42.32 23.72 -6.03
C SER A 351 -42.62 23.32 -7.46
N SER A 352 -43.50 22.34 -7.59
CA SER A 352 -43.88 21.74 -8.87
C SER A 352 -45.26 22.19 -9.31
N VAL A 353 -45.46 22.19 -10.61
CA VAL A 353 -46.78 22.32 -11.23
C VAL A 353 -46.90 21.34 -12.39
N ILE A 354 -48.04 20.67 -12.44
CA ILE A 354 -48.37 19.65 -13.43
C ILE A 354 -49.38 20.27 -14.41
N ALA A 355 -49.29 19.91 -15.69
CA ALA A 355 -50.27 20.36 -16.68
C ALA A 355 -51.63 19.66 -16.50
N GLU A 356 -52.69 20.32 -17.00
CA GLU A 356 -54.07 19.84 -16.86
C GLU A 356 -54.28 18.50 -17.59
N LYS A 357 -53.67 18.34 -18.77
CA LYS A 357 -53.80 17.13 -19.59
C LYS A 357 -52.48 16.37 -19.68
N ALA A 358 -52.59 15.04 -19.76
CA ALA A 358 -51.48 14.17 -20.10
C ALA A 358 -50.96 14.46 -21.51
N MET A 359 -49.75 13.98 -21.80
CA MET A 359 -49.20 13.97 -23.15
C MET A 359 -50.17 13.24 -24.08
N PRO A 360 -50.67 13.89 -25.14
CA PRO A 360 -51.68 13.30 -26.01
C PRO A 360 -51.22 11.96 -26.57
N GLU A 361 -52.10 10.97 -26.62
CA GLU A 361 -51.87 9.73 -27.35
C GLU A 361 -51.83 10.05 -28.85
N ASN A 362 -50.62 10.28 -29.36
CA ASN A 362 -50.37 10.41 -30.78
C ASN A 362 -49.68 9.14 -31.28
N PRO A 363 -50.42 8.17 -31.86
CA PRO A 363 -49.85 6.91 -32.32
C PRO A 363 -48.87 7.07 -33.50
N TYR A 364 -48.78 8.25 -34.10
CA TYR A 364 -47.98 8.53 -35.30
C TYR A 364 -46.92 9.61 -35.09
N GLY A 365 -46.72 10.11 -33.87
CA GLY A 365 -45.83 11.25 -33.67
C GLY A 365 -45.38 11.47 -32.24
N ILE A 366 -44.52 12.48 -32.10
CA ILE A 366 -43.98 12.92 -30.82
C ILE A 366 -44.98 13.89 -30.19
N SER A 367 -45.40 13.60 -28.96
CA SER A 367 -46.06 14.59 -28.11
C SER A 367 -44.98 15.44 -27.45
N TYR A 368 -45.10 16.76 -27.52
CA TYR A 368 -43.98 17.67 -27.21
C TYR A 368 -44.46 19.03 -26.68
N PHE A 369 -43.68 19.63 -25.78
CA PHE A 369 -43.87 21.00 -25.31
C PHE A 369 -42.53 21.70 -25.08
N GLU A 370 -42.53 23.03 -25.09
CA GLU A 370 -41.35 23.86 -24.83
C GLU A 370 -41.57 24.77 -23.62
N VAL A 371 -40.48 25.12 -22.96
CA VAL A 371 -40.47 26.06 -21.85
C VAL A 371 -39.38 27.09 -22.10
N LYS A 372 -39.78 28.35 -22.16
CA LYS A 372 -38.88 29.50 -22.25
C LYS A 372 -38.53 30.02 -20.87
N ILE A 373 -37.25 30.22 -20.61
CA ILE A 373 -36.79 30.77 -19.33
C ILE A 373 -36.78 32.31 -19.43
N LEU A 374 -37.73 32.97 -18.76
CA LEU A 374 -37.90 34.43 -18.82
C LEU A 374 -37.01 35.15 -17.81
N GLU A 375 -37.01 34.68 -16.57
CA GLU A 375 -36.21 35.22 -15.47
C GLU A 375 -35.66 34.07 -14.65
N LYS A 376 -34.42 34.20 -14.18
CA LYS A 376 -33.77 33.17 -13.39
C LYS A 376 -32.70 33.79 -12.51
N THR A 377 -32.67 33.36 -11.25
CA THR A 377 -31.61 33.66 -10.27
C THR A 377 -30.67 32.45 -10.12
N THR A 378 -30.22 32.11 -8.90
CA THR A 378 -29.36 30.94 -8.63
C THR A 378 -30.12 29.61 -8.47
N GLY A 379 -31.43 29.61 -8.72
CA GLY A 379 -32.29 28.45 -8.45
C GLY A 379 -32.28 27.35 -9.50
N THR A 380 -32.71 26.17 -9.06
CA THR A 380 -32.90 24.97 -9.88
C THR A 380 -34.17 25.10 -10.72
N ILE A 381 -34.10 24.63 -11.96
CA ILE A 381 -35.26 24.47 -12.86
C ILE A 381 -35.18 23.05 -13.41
N GLN A 382 -36.26 22.30 -13.27
CA GLN A 382 -36.44 20.97 -13.85
C GLN A 382 -37.62 21.02 -14.81
N ILE A 383 -37.44 20.51 -16.03
CA ILE A 383 -38.48 20.44 -17.07
C ILE A 383 -38.62 18.98 -17.48
N GLY A 384 -39.82 18.44 -17.41
CA GLY A 384 -39.99 17.00 -17.50
C GLY A 384 -41.41 16.52 -17.64
N LEU A 385 -41.57 15.22 -17.38
CA LEU A 385 -42.82 14.47 -17.38
C LEU A 385 -43.02 13.84 -16.01
N ALA A 386 -44.21 13.94 -15.46
CA ALA A 386 -44.59 13.37 -14.17
C ALA A 386 -45.87 12.54 -14.27
N ILE A 387 -46.04 11.61 -13.33
CA ILE A 387 -47.33 10.98 -13.04
C ILE A 387 -48.21 11.98 -12.27
N LYS A 388 -49.53 11.91 -12.42
CA LYS A 388 -50.47 12.85 -11.78
C LYS A 388 -50.38 12.84 -10.24
N GLN A 389 -49.93 11.74 -9.64
CA GLN A 389 -49.83 11.57 -8.19
C GLN A 389 -48.54 12.10 -7.56
N MET A 390 -47.63 12.69 -8.34
CA MET A 390 -46.36 13.23 -7.82
C MET A 390 -46.64 14.34 -6.78
N PRO A 391 -46.05 14.29 -5.57
CA PRO A 391 -46.15 15.37 -4.60
C PRO A 391 -45.60 16.69 -5.16
N LEU A 392 -46.30 17.79 -4.91
CA LEU A 392 -45.97 19.11 -5.48
C LEU A 392 -44.79 19.80 -4.78
N ASP A 393 -44.39 19.31 -3.60
CA ASP A 393 -43.22 19.72 -2.81
C ASP A 393 -41.98 18.82 -3.06
N GLU A 394 -42.07 17.89 -4.01
CA GLU A 394 -40.95 17.15 -4.59
C GLU A 394 -40.61 17.70 -5.99
N PHE A 395 -39.48 17.26 -6.57
CA PHE A 395 -39.08 17.69 -7.91
C PHE A 395 -39.18 16.59 -8.97
N VAL A 396 -39.68 16.99 -10.14
CA VAL A 396 -39.79 16.12 -11.31
C VAL A 396 -38.39 15.59 -11.69
N GLY A 397 -38.29 14.28 -11.84
CA GLY A 397 -37.05 13.55 -12.04
C GLY A 397 -36.59 12.74 -10.83
N ASP A 398 -36.67 13.27 -9.60
CA ASP A 398 -36.29 12.52 -8.38
C ASP A 398 -37.36 11.53 -7.97
N HIS A 399 -38.63 11.94 -8.11
CA HIS A 399 -39.77 11.12 -7.75
C HIS A 399 -39.88 9.91 -8.68
N GLY A 400 -40.28 8.76 -8.13
CA GLY A 400 -40.48 7.53 -8.89
C GLY A 400 -41.50 7.72 -10.02
N GLY A 401 -41.20 7.18 -11.21
CA GLY A 401 -42.07 7.31 -12.38
C GLY A 401 -42.02 8.68 -13.10
N THR A 402 -41.07 9.56 -12.74
CA THR A 402 -40.96 10.91 -13.34
C THR A 402 -39.61 11.15 -14.04
N TYR A 403 -39.58 11.94 -15.12
CA TYR A 403 -38.38 12.09 -15.96
C TYR A 403 -38.12 13.55 -16.24
N ALA A 404 -36.88 14.04 -16.08
CA ALA A 404 -36.60 15.47 -16.24
C ALA A 404 -35.24 15.80 -16.82
N TYR A 405 -35.15 17.00 -17.39
CA TYR A 405 -33.93 17.68 -17.72
C TYR A 405 -33.77 18.94 -16.86
N GLY A 406 -32.68 18.97 -16.09
CA GLY A 406 -32.37 20.03 -15.15
C GLY A 406 -31.37 21.04 -15.69
N ASN A 407 -31.53 22.30 -15.26
CA ASN A 407 -30.74 23.44 -15.71
C ASN A 407 -29.22 23.34 -15.48
N PHE A 408 -28.79 22.46 -14.58
CA PHE A 408 -27.38 22.16 -14.34
C PHE A 408 -26.77 21.16 -15.35
N GLY A 409 -27.52 20.75 -16.37
CA GLY A 409 -27.03 19.82 -17.38
C GLY A 409 -27.14 18.36 -16.95
N VAL A 410 -28.26 18.01 -16.32
CA VAL A 410 -28.50 16.67 -15.77
C VAL A 410 -29.84 16.13 -16.26
N PHE A 411 -29.85 14.92 -16.81
CA PHE A 411 -31.07 14.14 -17.01
C PHE A 411 -31.37 13.28 -15.78
N TRP A 412 -32.62 13.23 -15.37
CA TRP A 412 -33.09 12.54 -14.17
C TRP A 412 -34.10 11.46 -14.52
N GLY A 413 -34.04 10.33 -13.82
CA GLY A 413 -35.03 9.26 -13.90
C GLY A 413 -34.81 8.23 -15.01
N HIS A 414 -33.66 8.28 -15.69
CA HIS A 414 -33.33 7.38 -16.81
C HIS A 414 -32.29 6.32 -16.40
N GLU A 415 -32.73 5.08 -16.23
CA GLU A 415 -31.85 3.95 -15.92
C GLU A 415 -31.16 3.42 -17.19
N VAL A 416 -29.85 3.65 -17.29
CA VAL A 416 -29.01 3.17 -18.41
C VAL A 416 -27.64 2.73 -17.91
N PRO A 417 -26.92 1.83 -18.62
CA PRO A 417 -25.56 1.44 -18.24
C PRO A 417 -24.64 2.65 -18.05
N GLY A 418 -24.01 2.76 -16.88
CA GLY A 418 -23.07 3.84 -16.55
C GLY A 418 -23.71 5.13 -16.03
N CYS A 419 -25.04 5.18 -15.84
CA CYS A 419 -25.67 6.27 -15.11
C CYS A 419 -25.26 6.26 -13.62
N HIS A 420 -25.45 7.40 -12.96
CA HIS A 420 -25.14 7.56 -11.54
C HIS A 420 -26.43 7.46 -10.73
N HIS A 421 -26.35 7.00 -9.48
CA HIS A 421 -27.52 6.87 -8.61
C HIS A 421 -27.40 7.80 -7.41
N ARG A 422 -28.53 8.41 -7.03
CA ARG A 422 -28.67 9.09 -5.74
C ARG A 422 -28.76 8.09 -4.59
N LEU A 423 -28.70 8.60 -3.35
CA LEU A 423 -28.88 7.78 -2.13
C LEU A 423 -30.23 7.06 -2.07
N ASN A 424 -31.28 7.63 -2.69
CA ASN A 424 -32.59 7.01 -2.84
C ASN A 424 -32.65 6.00 -4.01
N GLY A 425 -31.53 5.72 -4.67
CA GLY A 425 -31.45 4.84 -5.83
C GLY A 425 -31.96 5.46 -7.14
N ARG A 426 -32.30 6.75 -7.18
CA ARG A 426 -32.79 7.38 -8.42
C ARG A 426 -31.65 7.63 -9.40
N PRO A 427 -31.77 7.20 -10.68
CA PRO A 427 -30.72 7.38 -11.68
C PRO A 427 -30.68 8.81 -12.21
N TRP A 428 -29.47 9.27 -12.53
CA TRP A 428 -29.21 10.55 -13.20
C TRP A 428 -27.99 10.47 -14.12
N ILE A 429 -27.98 11.33 -15.14
CA ILE A 429 -26.95 11.39 -16.19
C ILE A 429 -26.47 12.84 -16.30
N GLY A 430 -25.22 13.10 -15.91
CA GLY A 430 -24.59 14.42 -16.00
C GLY A 430 -23.99 14.72 -17.38
N GLY A 431 -23.38 15.90 -17.50
CA GLY A 431 -22.60 16.29 -18.69
C GLY A 431 -23.44 16.75 -19.88
N LYS A 432 -24.73 17.01 -19.68
CA LYS A 432 -25.61 17.59 -20.71
C LYS A 432 -25.46 19.12 -20.74
N PRO A 433 -25.87 19.81 -21.82
CA PRO A 433 -25.81 21.27 -21.87
C PRO A 433 -26.53 21.92 -20.68
N LYS A 434 -26.01 23.05 -20.19
CA LYS A 434 -26.70 23.84 -19.15
C LYS A 434 -27.67 24.81 -19.82
N PHE A 435 -28.72 25.24 -19.10
CA PHE A 435 -29.65 26.25 -19.61
C PHE A 435 -30.01 27.34 -18.57
N GLY A 436 -30.37 28.52 -19.08
CA GLY A 436 -30.64 29.72 -18.29
C GLY A 436 -31.56 30.70 -19.00
N VAL A 437 -31.57 31.96 -18.55
CA VAL A 437 -32.43 33.03 -19.09
C VAL A 437 -32.23 33.14 -20.61
N GLY A 438 -33.36 33.19 -21.34
CA GLY A 438 -33.39 33.31 -22.79
C GLY A 438 -33.37 31.98 -23.54
N ASP A 439 -32.95 30.88 -22.91
CA ASP A 439 -33.00 29.55 -23.52
C ASP A 439 -34.44 29.03 -23.59
N VAL A 440 -34.72 28.23 -24.63
CA VAL A 440 -35.94 27.43 -24.81
C VAL A 440 -35.56 25.96 -24.66
N VAL A 441 -36.26 25.25 -23.77
CA VAL A 441 -36.00 23.84 -23.48
C VAL A 441 -37.25 23.05 -23.76
N GLY A 442 -37.13 22.03 -24.61
CA GLY A 442 -38.22 21.15 -24.95
C GLY A 442 -38.16 19.79 -24.28
N CYS A 443 -39.34 19.22 -24.06
CA CYS A 443 -39.53 17.89 -23.52
C CYS A 443 -40.68 17.22 -24.29
N GLY A 444 -40.45 16.00 -24.76
CA GLY A 444 -41.47 15.23 -25.47
C GLY A 444 -41.27 13.74 -25.34
N VAL A 445 -42.28 12.99 -25.77
CA VAL A 445 -42.28 11.54 -25.76
C VAL A 445 -42.86 11.02 -27.07
N ASN A 446 -42.16 10.06 -27.68
CA ASN A 446 -42.73 9.21 -28.70
C ASN A 446 -43.41 8.04 -27.98
N LEU A 447 -44.74 8.06 -27.88
CA LEU A 447 -45.49 7.04 -27.14
C LEU A 447 -45.47 5.67 -27.83
N ALA A 448 -45.24 5.61 -29.15
CA ALA A 448 -45.14 4.34 -29.86
C ALA A 448 -43.84 3.59 -29.54
N THR A 449 -42.75 4.32 -29.28
CA THR A 449 -41.44 3.74 -28.93
C THR A 449 -41.07 3.92 -27.45
N SER A 450 -41.93 4.57 -26.68
CA SER A 450 -41.67 5.02 -25.30
C SER A 450 -40.40 5.85 -25.15
N GLN A 451 -39.92 6.50 -26.21
CA GLN A 451 -38.65 7.25 -26.18
C GLN A 451 -38.89 8.68 -25.73
N ILE A 452 -38.08 9.19 -24.78
CA ILE A 452 -38.11 10.60 -24.40
C ILE A 452 -37.21 11.44 -25.30
N ILE A 453 -37.59 12.69 -25.53
CA ILE A 453 -36.88 13.65 -26.36
C ILE A 453 -36.70 14.92 -25.53
N TYR A 454 -35.45 15.38 -25.43
CA TYR A 454 -35.11 16.68 -24.88
C TYR A 454 -34.46 17.54 -25.96
N THR A 455 -34.76 18.82 -25.94
CA THR A 455 -34.16 19.79 -26.86
C THR A 455 -33.68 21.02 -26.11
N LYS A 456 -32.78 21.76 -26.74
CA LYS A 456 -32.39 23.10 -26.30
C LYS A 456 -32.28 24.00 -27.52
N ASN A 457 -32.98 25.14 -27.52
CA ASN A 457 -32.93 26.17 -28.56
C ASN A 457 -33.11 25.58 -29.97
N GLY A 458 -34.09 24.70 -30.14
CA GLY A 458 -34.39 24.04 -31.40
C GLY A 458 -33.50 22.84 -31.77
N GLU A 459 -32.50 22.47 -30.96
CA GLU A 459 -31.63 21.31 -31.22
C GLU A 459 -31.95 20.11 -30.32
N ARG A 460 -32.06 18.91 -30.90
CA ARG A 460 -32.28 17.66 -30.16
C ARG A 460 -31.02 17.22 -29.43
N LEU A 461 -31.16 16.88 -28.15
CA LEU A 461 -30.09 16.32 -27.31
C LEU A 461 -30.00 14.79 -27.50
N ASP A 462 -28.86 14.22 -27.14
CA ASP A 462 -28.65 12.76 -27.18
C ASP A 462 -29.54 12.04 -26.15
N THR A 463 -30.69 11.58 -26.63
CA THR A 463 -31.72 10.82 -25.90
C THR A 463 -32.07 9.48 -26.56
N ALA A 464 -31.25 8.99 -27.49
CA ALA A 464 -31.57 7.84 -28.33
C ALA A 464 -31.92 6.57 -27.53
N ASN A 465 -31.27 6.39 -26.37
CA ASN A 465 -31.43 5.22 -25.50
C ASN A 465 -32.22 5.53 -24.21
N LEU A 466 -32.99 6.63 -24.17
CA LEU A 466 -33.75 7.04 -22.99
C LEU A 466 -35.24 6.72 -23.18
N PHE A 467 -35.79 5.91 -22.29
CA PHE A 467 -37.15 5.41 -22.37
C PHE A 467 -37.94 5.73 -21.10
N VAL A 468 -39.24 5.94 -21.27
CA VAL A 468 -40.20 6.16 -20.17
C VAL A 468 -41.08 4.93 -19.97
N ASP A 469 -41.69 4.83 -18.78
CA ASP A 469 -42.74 3.86 -18.55
C ASP A 469 -43.97 4.23 -19.39
N SER A 470 -44.40 3.29 -20.25
CA SER A 470 -45.54 3.48 -21.15
C SER A 470 -46.86 2.98 -20.55
N ALA A 471 -46.81 2.35 -19.37
CA ALA A 471 -48.00 1.87 -18.69
C ALA A 471 -48.75 2.96 -17.91
N VAL A 472 -48.25 4.20 -17.89
CA VAL A 472 -48.77 5.29 -17.06
C VAL A 472 -48.90 6.58 -17.87
N ASP A 473 -49.99 7.31 -17.65
CA ASP A 473 -50.19 8.64 -18.23
C ASP A 473 -49.14 9.61 -17.68
N LEU A 474 -48.37 10.19 -18.60
CA LEU A 474 -47.34 11.17 -18.29
C LEU A 474 -47.83 12.57 -18.61
N PHE A 475 -47.65 13.50 -17.68
CA PHE A 475 -48.08 14.89 -17.77
C PHE A 475 -46.86 15.80 -17.88
N PRO A 476 -46.87 16.85 -18.71
CA PRO A 476 -45.89 17.93 -18.62
C PRO A 476 -45.80 18.45 -17.19
N CYS A 477 -44.57 18.60 -16.69
CA CYS A 477 -44.32 19.06 -15.34
C CYS A 477 -43.05 19.90 -15.28
N VAL A 478 -43.08 20.93 -14.44
CA VAL A 478 -41.93 21.78 -14.15
C VAL A 478 -41.76 21.95 -12.65
N THR A 479 -40.51 21.98 -12.18
CA THR A 479 -40.18 22.27 -10.78
C THR A 479 -39.22 23.44 -10.70
N LEU A 480 -39.55 24.41 -9.84
CA LEU A 480 -38.75 25.59 -9.55
C LEU A 480 -38.26 25.54 -8.09
N GLY A 481 -37.01 25.97 -7.85
CA GLY A 481 -36.35 25.80 -6.54
C GLY A 481 -36.05 27.07 -5.74
N ARG A 482 -36.23 28.27 -6.31
CA ARG A 482 -35.89 29.55 -5.65
C ARG A 482 -36.74 30.73 -6.15
N PRO A 483 -36.85 31.80 -5.33
CA PRO A 483 -37.44 33.07 -5.74
C PRO A 483 -36.77 33.72 -6.96
N GLY A 484 -37.56 34.46 -7.74
CA GLY A 484 -37.10 35.18 -8.91
C GLY A 484 -36.93 34.32 -10.17
N ILE A 485 -37.51 33.12 -10.19
CA ILE A 485 -37.63 32.32 -11.42
C ILE A 485 -38.99 32.58 -12.06
N LYS A 486 -38.97 32.85 -13.36
CA LYS A 486 -40.15 32.99 -14.20
C LYS A 486 -39.96 32.23 -15.51
N ILE A 487 -40.94 31.43 -15.87
CA ILE A 487 -40.93 30.62 -17.09
C ILE A 487 -42.25 30.75 -17.83
N GLU A 488 -42.21 30.48 -19.13
CA GLU A 488 -43.39 30.45 -19.99
C GLU A 488 -43.43 29.13 -20.76
N ALA A 489 -44.54 28.42 -20.67
CA ALA A 489 -44.76 27.19 -21.39
C ALA A 489 -45.41 27.44 -22.75
N ASN A 490 -44.99 26.64 -23.72
CA ASN A 490 -45.54 26.56 -25.05
C ASN A 490 -45.96 25.12 -25.33
N PHE A 491 -47.26 24.86 -25.28
CA PHE A 491 -47.84 23.55 -25.58
C PHE A 491 -48.19 23.39 -27.08
N GLY A 492 -47.60 24.24 -27.93
CA GLY A 492 -47.75 24.22 -29.37
C GLY A 492 -48.84 25.14 -29.92
N PRO A 493 -49.03 25.12 -31.25
CA PRO A 493 -48.37 24.22 -32.20
C PRO A 493 -46.99 24.71 -32.71
N ASN A 494 -46.62 25.97 -32.42
CA ASN A 494 -45.41 26.58 -33.00
C ASN A 494 -44.22 26.38 -32.06
N PHE A 495 -43.26 25.55 -32.44
CA PHE A 495 -42.07 25.24 -31.64
C PHE A 495 -40.80 25.78 -32.30
N GLU A 496 -39.75 26.02 -31.50
CA GLU A 496 -38.41 26.26 -32.05
C GLU A 496 -37.80 24.97 -32.63
N PHE A 497 -38.08 23.82 -32.01
CA PHE A 497 -37.72 22.52 -32.56
C PHE A 497 -38.66 22.10 -33.69
N ASN A 498 -38.09 21.74 -34.85
CA ASN A 498 -38.85 21.16 -35.93
C ASN A 498 -39.15 19.67 -35.64
N ILE A 499 -40.34 19.39 -35.13
CA ILE A 499 -40.80 18.03 -34.79
C ILE A 499 -40.71 17.07 -35.98
N SER A 500 -40.82 17.58 -37.21
CA SER A 500 -40.69 16.79 -38.45
C SER A 500 -39.30 16.17 -38.63
N ASP A 501 -38.25 16.78 -38.06
CA ASP A 501 -36.87 16.31 -38.15
C ASP A 501 -36.55 15.23 -37.10
N GLY A 502 -37.51 14.93 -36.20
CA GLY A 502 -37.36 13.99 -35.09
C GLY A 502 -38.06 12.64 -35.25
N ILE A 503 -38.81 12.43 -36.34
CA ILE A 503 -39.54 11.18 -36.66
C ILE A 503 -38.65 10.19 -37.41
#